data_AF-A0ABD2TW07-F1
#
_entry.id   AF-A0ABD2TW07-F1
#
_cell.length_a   1.000
_cell.length_b   1.000
_cell.length_c   1.000
_cell.angle_alpha   90.00
_cell.angle_beta   90.00
_cell.angle_gamma   90.00
#
_symmetry.space_group_name_H-M   'P 1'
#
loop_
_entity.id
_entity.type
_entity.pdbx_description
1 polymer ?
#
loop_
_entity_poly.entity_id
_entity_poly.type
_entity_poly.pdbx_seq_one_letter_code
_entity_poly.pdbx_strand_id
1 'polypeptide(L)'
;MSTSHKAHCLILPFPVQGHINPMLQFSKRLQSKRVKITIALTKSFLKNMKELPTSISIEAISDGYDDGGLHQAGTFVAYITRFKEVGSDTLSQLIQKLANSGCPVNCIVYDPFLPWAVEVAKNFGLISAAFFTQNCAVDDIYYHVHKGVIKLPPTQNDEEILIPGLSCTIESSDVPTFVISPEAERILEVMVNQFSNLDKVDWVLINSFYELEKEVTYFCRFGASSVFLTIYIDV
;
A
#
# COMPACT_ATOMS: atom_id res chain seq x y z
N MET A 1 7.54 -30.22 17.78
CA MET A 1 7.00 -30.59 16.46
C MET A 1 7.06 -29.35 15.58
N SER A 2 7.79 -29.37 14.47
CA SER A 2 7.84 -28.25 13.52
C SER A 2 6.46 -28.10 12.88
N THR A 3 5.72 -27.04 13.22
CA THR A 3 4.46 -26.72 12.55
C THR A 3 4.80 -26.24 11.14
N SER A 4 4.60 -27.09 10.13
CA SER A 4 4.77 -26.71 8.73
C SER A 4 3.79 -25.57 8.40
N HIS A 5 4.33 -24.41 8.03
CA HIS A 5 3.55 -23.28 7.52
C HIS A 5 3.07 -23.58 6.10
N LYS A 6 1.86 -23.12 5.75
CA LYS A 6 1.26 -23.36 4.43
C LYS A 6 1.91 -22.52 3.31
N ALA A 7 2.38 -21.33 3.67
CA ALA A 7 3.01 -20.38 2.77
C ALA A 7 3.82 -19.36 3.60
N HIS A 8 4.74 -18.66 2.95
CA HIS A 8 5.47 -17.53 3.50
C HIS A 8 5.10 -16.26 2.75
N CYS A 9 4.53 -15.29 3.47
CA CYS A 9 4.15 -13.99 2.94
C CYS A 9 5.10 -12.90 3.47
N LEU A 10 5.62 -12.09 2.55
CA LEU A 10 6.38 -10.89 2.86
C LEU A 10 5.43 -9.68 2.82
N ILE A 11 5.42 -8.89 3.87
CA ILE A 11 4.54 -7.71 4.00
C ILE A 11 5.41 -6.46 3.86
N LEU A 12 5.06 -5.59 2.91
CA LEU A 12 5.80 -4.37 2.62
C LEU A 12 4.88 -3.14 2.79
N PRO A 13 4.78 -2.59 4.01
CA PRO A 13 4.02 -1.38 4.25
C PRO A 13 4.74 -0.12 3.77
N PHE A 14 3.96 0.93 3.48
CA PHE A 14 4.51 2.28 3.36
C PHE A 14 5.05 2.74 4.74
N PRO A 15 6.21 3.43 4.83
CA PRO A 15 6.97 3.59 6.09
C PRO A 15 6.42 4.69 7.01
N VAL A 16 5.11 4.65 7.29
CA VAL A 16 4.42 5.51 8.24
C VAL A 16 3.41 4.68 9.06
N GLN A 17 3.17 5.09 10.30
CA GLN A 17 2.38 4.31 11.25
C GLN A 17 0.94 4.01 10.77
N GLY A 18 0.31 4.96 10.08
CA GLY A 18 -1.04 4.80 9.53
C GLY A 18 -1.18 3.63 8.54
N HIS A 19 -0.09 3.26 7.86
CA HIS A 19 -0.07 2.15 6.90
C HIS A 19 0.46 0.85 7.55
N ILE A 20 1.48 0.98 8.40
CA ILE A 20 2.10 -0.16 9.11
C ILE A 20 1.09 -0.84 10.05
N ASN A 21 0.31 -0.07 10.82
CA ASN A 21 -0.60 -0.63 11.82
C ASN A 21 -1.70 -1.53 11.22
N PRO A 22 -2.45 -1.12 10.18
CA PRO A 22 -3.40 -2.00 9.51
C PRO A 22 -2.75 -3.28 8.96
N MET A 23 -1.59 -3.15 8.30
CA MET A 23 -0.88 -4.30 7.73
C MET A 23 -0.31 -5.24 8.81
N LEU A 24 0.04 -4.73 9.99
CA LEU A 24 0.39 -5.53 11.17
C LEU A 24 -0.82 -6.34 11.67
N GLN A 25 -2.02 -5.74 11.74
CA GLN A 25 -3.22 -6.46 12.15
C GLN A 25 -3.63 -7.52 11.13
N PHE A 26 -3.54 -7.19 9.84
CA PHE A 26 -3.70 -8.16 8.76
C PHE A 26 -2.71 -9.33 8.89
N SER A 27 -1.44 -9.04 9.18
CA SER A 27 -0.38 -10.04 9.41
C SER A 27 -0.73 -11.01 10.54
N LYS A 28 -1.23 -10.51 11.68
CA LYS A 28 -1.66 -11.35 12.80
C LYS A 28 -2.79 -12.31 12.40
N ARG A 29 -3.75 -11.83 11.60
CA ARG A 29 -4.83 -12.66 11.05
C ARG A 29 -4.29 -13.76 10.16
N LEU A 30 -3.34 -13.47 9.27
CA LEU A 30 -2.69 -14.49 8.43
C LEU A 30 -1.89 -15.52 9.25
N GLN A 31 -1.17 -15.08 10.29
CA GLN A 31 -0.46 -16.00 11.20
C GLN A 31 -1.42 -17.02 11.84
N SER A 32 -2.62 -16.58 12.26
CA SER A 32 -3.65 -17.47 12.82
C SER A 32 -4.10 -18.58 11.84
N LYS A 33 -3.90 -18.36 10.53
CA LYS A 33 -4.21 -19.31 9.45
C LYS A 33 -2.99 -20.15 9.02
N ARG A 34 -1.92 -20.17 9.82
CA ARG A 34 -0.66 -20.91 9.59
C ARG A 34 0.16 -20.39 8.40
N VAL A 35 0.02 -19.11 8.05
CA VAL A 35 0.92 -18.43 7.11
C VAL A 35 2.11 -17.89 7.89
N LYS A 36 3.34 -18.15 7.42
CA LYS A 36 4.54 -17.51 7.95
C LYS A 36 4.57 -16.07 7.45
N ILE A 37 4.82 -15.12 8.35
CA ILE A 37 4.88 -13.71 8.01
C ILE A 37 6.25 -13.14 8.33
N THR A 38 6.81 -12.42 7.36
CA THR A 38 7.92 -11.49 7.55
C THR A 38 7.46 -10.10 7.11
N ILE A 39 7.74 -9.07 7.92
CA ILE A 39 7.44 -7.68 7.58
C ILE A 39 8.75 -6.99 7.22
N ALA A 40 8.82 -6.42 6.01
CA ALA A 40 9.92 -5.61 5.56
C ALA A 40 9.68 -4.15 5.95
N LEU A 41 10.41 -3.64 6.94
CA LEU A 41 10.37 -2.24 7.34
C LEU A 41 11.63 -1.50 6.85
N THR A 42 11.53 -0.20 6.65
CA THR A 42 12.71 0.60 6.32
C THR A 42 13.63 0.72 7.53
N LYS A 43 14.94 0.75 7.30
CA LYS A 43 15.93 0.98 8.37
C LYS A 43 15.67 2.30 9.11
N SER A 44 15.31 3.35 8.37
CA SER A 44 14.95 4.66 8.93
C SER A 44 13.77 4.59 9.90
N PHE A 45 12.75 3.78 9.59
CA PHE A 45 11.60 3.58 10.47
C PHE A 45 11.99 2.78 11.71
N LEU A 46 12.75 1.68 11.54
CA LEU A 46 13.22 0.83 12.64
C LEU A 46 14.11 1.58 13.64
N LYS A 47 14.94 2.51 13.17
CA LYS A 47 15.81 3.34 14.02
C LYS A 47 15.03 4.23 14.99
N ASN A 48 13.84 4.67 14.58
CA ASN A 48 12.97 5.55 15.36
C ASN A 48 11.93 4.78 16.20
N MET A 49 11.81 3.47 15.99
CA MET A 49 10.91 2.61 16.75
C MET A 49 11.54 2.22 18.08
N LYS A 50 10.85 2.52 19.18
CA LYS A 50 11.33 2.20 20.54
C LYS A 50 11.13 0.72 20.89
N GLU A 51 10.05 0.10 20.45
CA GLU A 51 9.76 -1.32 20.68
C GLU A 51 8.89 -1.91 19.55
N LEU A 52 9.12 -3.18 19.23
CA LEU A 52 8.29 -3.98 18.33
C LEU A 52 7.65 -5.13 19.12
N PRO A 53 6.39 -4.97 19.58
CA PRO A 53 5.75 -5.97 20.43
C PRO A 53 5.06 -7.03 19.56
N THR A 54 5.82 -7.79 18.77
CA THR A 54 5.20 -8.76 17.86
C THR A 54 5.94 -10.08 17.75
N SER A 55 5.18 -11.18 17.77
CA SER A 55 5.56 -12.53 17.34
C SER A 55 5.81 -12.67 15.83
N ILE A 56 5.95 -11.55 15.12
CA ILE A 56 6.11 -11.49 13.67
C ILE A 56 7.58 -11.20 13.36
N SER A 57 8.14 -11.93 12.40
CA SER A 57 9.51 -11.71 11.93
C SER A 57 9.58 -10.37 11.20
N ILE A 58 10.60 -9.58 11.52
CA ILE A 58 10.83 -8.27 10.90
C ILE A 58 12.21 -8.29 10.27
N GLU A 59 12.27 -7.82 9.04
CA GLU A 59 13.50 -7.66 8.27
C GLU A 59 13.58 -6.21 7.79
N ALA A 60 14.80 -5.74 7.59
CA ALA A 60 15.06 -4.36 7.22
C ALA A 60 15.39 -4.24 5.73
N ILE A 61 14.78 -3.27 5.04
CA ILE A 61 15.20 -2.80 3.72
C ILE A 61 15.69 -1.35 3.81
N SER A 62 16.45 -0.90 2.82
CA SER A 62 16.89 0.49 2.77
C SER A 62 15.90 1.32 1.97
N ASP A 63 15.60 2.53 2.45
CA ASP A 63 14.89 3.55 1.69
C ASP A 63 15.83 4.57 1.03
N GLY A 64 17.14 4.30 1.09
CA GLY A 64 18.19 5.20 0.63
C GLY A 64 18.43 6.41 1.54
N TYR A 65 17.66 6.53 2.63
CA TYR A 65 17.75 7.56 3.66
C TYR A 65 17.70 6.91 5.05
N ASP A 66 18.53 5.89 5.25
CA ASP A 66 18.49 4.98 6.40
C ASP A 66 18.61 5.68 7.78
N ASP A 67 19.13 6.90 7.83
CA ASP A 67 19.36 7.63 9.07
C ASP A 67 18.20 8.52 9.52
N GLY A 68 17.39 9.03 8.58
CA GLY A 68 16.34 10.01 8.88
C GLY A 68 15.11 9.96 7.97
N GLY A 69 15.04 9.02 7.04
CA GLY A 69 13.92 8.80 6.13
C GLY A 69 13.53 10.08 5.39
N LEU A 70 12.24 10.41 5.41
CA LEU A 70 11.70 11.61 4.77
C LEU A 70 12.39 12.92 5.24
N HIS A 71 12.76 13.01 6.52
CA HIS A 71 13.42 14.22 7.05
C HIS A 71 14.82 14.41 6.46
N GLN A 72 15.53 13.32 6.19
CA GLN A 72 16.85 13.36 5.53
C GLN A 72 16.73 13.68 4.03
N ALA A 73 15.64 13.27 3.39
CA ALA A 73 15.38 13.54 1.98
C ALA A 73 15.00 15.01 1.70
N GLY A 74 14.49 15.72 2.69
CA GLY A 74 14.06 17.12 2.60
C GLY A 74 12.74 17.35 1.86
N THR A 75 12.42 16.54 0.85
CA THR A 75 11.13 16.58 0.14
C THR A 75 10.54 15.18 -0.04
N PHE A 76 9.21 15.11 -0.14
CA PHE A 76 8.50 13.85 -0.37
C PHE A 76 8.87 13.21 -1.71
N VAL A 77 9.00 13.99 -2.78
CA VAL A 77 9.38 13.48 -4.11
C VAL A 77 10.80 12.91 -4.12
N ALA A 78 11.75 13.58 -3.47
CA ALA A 78 13.11 13.06 -3.35
C ALA A 78 13.10 11.73 -2.57
N TYR A 79 12.32 11.65 -1.49
CA TYR A 79 12.16 10.45 -0.70
C TYR A 79 11.61 9.28 -1.53
N ILE A 80 10.47 9.45 -2.20
CA ILE A 80 9.82 8.38 -2.97
C ILE A 80 10.67 7.93 -4.15
N THR A 81 11.27 8.88 -4.88
CA THR A 81 12.17 8.56 -6.01
C THR A 81 13.34 7.71 -5.54
N ARG A 82 14.01 8.13 -4.46
CA ARG A 82 15.15 7.39 -3.92
C ARG A 82 14.74 6.05 -3.33
N PHE A 83 13.60 5.99 -2.65
CA PHE A 83 13.09 4.75 -2.07
C PHE A 83 12.73 3.76 -3.17
N LYS A 84 12.17 4.20 -4.30
CA LYS A 84 11.96 3.31 -5.45
C LYS A 84 13.28 2.68 -5.92
N GLU A 85 14.34 3.48 -6.12
CA GLU A 85 15.65 2.99 -6.58
C GLU A 85 16.26 1.98 -5.60
N VAL A 86 16.46 2.42 -4.35
CA VAL A 86 17.20 1.63 -3.34
C VAL A 86 16.33 0.54 -2.72
N GLY A 87 15.04 0.82 -2.53
CA GLY A 87 14.06 -0.11 -1.98
C GLY A 87 13.83 -1.31 -2.89
N SER A 88 13.77 -1.11 -4.20
CA SER A 88 13.61 -2.23 -5.16
C SER A 88 14.77 -3.21 -5.09
N ASP A 89 16.00 -2.68 -5.05
CA ASP A 89 17.22 -3.49 -4.96
C ASP A 89 17.32 -4.22 -3.62
N THR A 90 17.09 -3.51 -2.51
CA THR A 90 17.22 -4.11 -1.17
C THR A 90 16.08 -5.06 -0.83
N LEU A 91 14.88 -4.85 -1.37
CA LEU A 91 13.78 -5.82 -1.29
C LEU A 91 14.13 -7.11 -2.07
N SER A 92 14.69 -6.97 -3.27
CA SER A 92 15.16 -8.12 -4.07
C SER A 92 16.22 -8.93 -3.31
N GLN A 93 17.18 -8.24 -2.70
CA GLN A 93 18.20 -8.88 -1.85
C GLN A 93 17.59 -9.59 -0.64
N LEU A 94 16.58 -9.00 0.00
CA LEU A 94 15.87 -9.61 1.12
C LEU A 94 15.14 -10.90 0.68
N ILE A 95 14.43 -10.87 -0.45
CA ILE A 95 13.74 -12.05 -1.00
C ILE A 95 14.76 -13.17 -1.26
N GLN A 96 15.90 -12.86 -1.89
CA GLN A 96 16.96 -13.83 -2.15
C GLN A 96 17.58 -14.38 -0.86
N LYS A 97 17.84 -13.52 0.14
CA LYS A 97 18.35 -13.91 1.47
C LYS A 97 17.43 -14.91 2.14
N LEU A 98 16.12 -14.65 2.13
CA LEU A 98 15.11 -15.52 2.72
C LEU A 98 15.05 -16.89 2.00
N ALA A 99 15.13 -16.90 0.67
CA ALA A 99 15.21 -18.13 -0.12
C ALA A 99 16.47 -18.95 0.23
N ASN A 100 17.64 -18.32 0.26
CA ASN A 100 18.91 -18.97 0.59
C ASN A 100 18.94 -19.51 2.04
N SER A 101 18.16 -18.92 2.93
CA SER A 101 18.02 -19.36 4.33
C SER A 101 16.98 -20.49 4.51
N GLY A 102 16.52 -21.11 3.43
CA GLY A 102 15.51 -22.17 3.46
C GLY A 102 14.10 -21.68 3.80
N CYS A 103 13.84 -20.38 3.69
CA CYS A 103 12.55 -19.74 3.97
C CYS A 103 12.03 -18.98 2.73
N PRO A 104 11.88 -19.61 1.56
CA PRO A 104 11.47 -18.93 0.34
C PRO A 104 10.13 -18.21 0.54
N VAL A 105 10.03 -16.99 0.01
CA VAL A 105 8.77 -16.23 -0.02
C VAL A 105 7.88 -16.80 -1.12
N ASN A 106 6.58 -16.91 -0.86
CA ASN A 106 5.59 -17.36 -1.85
C ASN A 106 4.74 -16.20 -2.38
N CYS A 107 4.51 -15.19 -1.55
CA CYS A 107 3.75 -14.01 -1.94
C CYS A 107 4.25 -12.74 -1.24
N ILE A 108 3.99 -11.60 -1.87
CA ILE A 108 4.18 -10.27 -1.29
C ILE A 108 2.83 -9.56 -1.19
N VAL A 109 2.57 -8.97 -0.03
CA VAL A 109 1.46 -8.04 0.18
C VAL A 109 2.09 -6.68 0.41
N TYR A 110 1.85 -5.73 -0.49
CA TYR A 110 2.51 -4.43 -0.48
C TYR A 110 1.50 -3.29 -0.41
N ASP A 111 1.95 -2.16 0.12
CA ASP A 111 1.21 -0.92 0.11
C ASP A 111 1.26 -0.26 -1.29
N PRO A 112 0.12 0.07 -1.91
CA PRO A 112 0.05 0.67 -3.25
C PRO A 112 0.85 1.97 -3.42
N PHE A 113 1.21 2.67 -2.35
CA PHE A 113 2.13 3.83 -2.43
C PHE A 113 3.55 3.44 -2.86
N LEU A 114 3.86 2.14 -2.88
CA LEU A 114 5.09 1.55 -3.37
C LEU A 114 4.82 0.75 -4.65
N PRO A 115 4.38 1.39 -5.76
CA PRO A 115 3.96 0.66 -6.95
C PRO A 115 5.09 -0.20 -7.53
N TRP A 116 6.36 0.17 -7.35
CA TRP A 116 7.51 -0.61 -7.78
C TRP A 116 7.59 -2.04 -7.18
N ALA A 117 6.91 -2.30 -6.06
CA ALA A 117 6.96 -3.59 -5.38
C ALA A 117 6.38 -4.74 -6.22
N VAL A 118 5.39 -4.48 -7.08
CA VAL A 118 4.82 -5.52 -7.96
C VAL A 118 5.84 -6.01 -8.99
N GLU A 119 6.71 -5.13 -9.48
CA GLU A 119 7.73 -5.49 -10.47
C GLU A 119 8.81 -6.35 -9.83
N VAL A 120 9.20 -6.02 -8.59
CA VAL A 120 10.07 -6.89 -7.79
C VAL A 120 9.40 -8.25 -7.59
N ALA A 121 8.12 -8.30 -7.20
CA ALA A 121 7.39 -9.56 -7.01
C ALA A 121 7.44 -10.46 -8.26
N LYS A 122 7.16 -9.87 -9.43
CA LYS A 122 7.14 -10.56 -10.73
C LYS A 122 8.51 -11.11 -11.12
N ASN A 123 9.58 -10.35 -10.87
CA ASN A 123 10.95 -10.79 -11.17
C ASN A 123 11.33 -12.06 -10.39
N PHE A 124 10.71 -12.30 -9.24
CA PHE A 124 10.90 -13.51 -8.43
C PHE A 124 9.77 -14.55 -8.60
N GLY A 125 8.82 -14.33 -9.51
CA GLY A 125 7.69 -15.23 -9.73
C GLY A 125 6.75 -15.36 -8.52
N LEU A 126 6.66 -14.32 -7.69
CA LEU A 126 5.83 -14.30 -6.49
C LEU A 126 4.40 -13.88 -6.80
N ILE A 127 3.44 -14.45 -6.08
CA ILE A 127 2.07 -13.90 -6.03
C ILE A 127 2.12 -12.53 -5.36
N SER A 128 1.41 -11.56 -5.91
CA SER A 128 1.42 -10.17 -5.46
C SER A 128 0.02 -9.69 -5.11
N ALA A 129 -0.10 -9.00 -3.97
CA ALA A 129 -1.34 -8.40 -3.53
C ALA A 129 -1.12 -6.93 -3.14
N ALA A 130 -1.92 -6.04 -3.72
CA ALA A 130 -1.99 -4.64 -3.32
C ALA A 130 -2.91 -4.52 -2.10
N PHE A 131 -2.44 -3.92 -1.00
CA PHE A 131 -3.20 -3.73 0.23
C PHE A 131 -3.50 -2.25 0.48
N PHE A 132 -4.73 -1.84 0.17
CA PHE A 132 -5.19 -0.47 0.37
C PHE A 132 -5.51 -0.25 1.86
N THR A 133 -4.76 0.67 2.46
CA THR A 133 -4.90 1.09 3.86
C THR A 133 -5.78 2.33 4.02
N GLN A 134 -6.02 3.06 2.91
CA GLN A 134 -6.84 4.27 2.87
C GLN A 134 -8.34 3.94 2.88
N ASN A 135 -9.14 4.97 3.11
CA ASN A 135 -10.60 4.89 2.96
C ASN A 135 -10.94 4.66 1.47
N CYS A 136 -11.87 3.75 1.19
CA CYS A 136 -12.18 3.34 -0.19
C CYS A 136 -12.80 4.47 -1.02
N ALA A 137 -13.57 5.38 -0.41
CA ALA A 137 -14.10 6.56 -1.11
C ALA A 137 -12.99 7.54 -1.52
N VAL A 138 -11.96 7.69 -0.67
CA VAL A 138 -10.78 8.51 -1.01
C VAL A 138 -9.98 7.87 -2.15
N ASP A 139 -9.80 6.55 -2.12
CA ASP A 139 -9.16 5.82 -3.21
C ASP A 139 -9.96 5.91 -4.51
N ASP A 140 -11.29 5.87 -4.44
CA ASP A 140 -12.15 6.02 -5.63
C ASP A 140 -12.01 7.42 -6.25
N ILE A 141 -11.96 8.49 -5.43
CA ILE A 141 -11.64 9.85 -5.92
C ILE A 141 -10.31 9.86 -6.67
N TYR A 142 -9.23 9.36 -6.05
CA TYR A 142 -7.91 9.35 -6.68
C TYR A 142 -7.87 8.46 -7.93
N TYR A 143 -8.65 7.38 -7.96
CA TYR A 143 -8.78 6.53 -9.14
C TYR A 143 -9.46 7.26 -10.30
N HIS A 144 -10.52 8.02 -10.05
CA HIS A 144 -11.18 8.80 -11.10
C HIS A 144 -10.32 9.97 -11.59
N VAL A 145 -9.49 10.56 -10.71
CA VAL A 145 -8.43 11.48 -11.11
C VAL A 145 -7.40 10.75 -12.00
N HIS A 146 -6.96 9.55 -11.60
CA HIS A 146 -6.02 8.72 -12.39
C HIS A 146 -6.53 8.43 -13.80
N LYS A 147 -7.84 8.16 -13.93
CA LYS A 147 -8.49 7.91 -15.23
C LYS A 147 -8.77 9.19 -16.03
N GLY A 148 -8.51 10.37 -15.48
CA GLY A 148 -8.83 11.66 -16.11
C GLY A 148 -10.32 11.96 -16.18
N VAL A 149 -11.14 11.25 -15.40
CA VAL A 149 -12.59 11.48 -15.30
C VAL A 149 -12.87 12.71 -14.47
N ILE A 150 -12.21 12.84 -13.31
CA ILE A 150 -12.19 14.05 -12.50
C ILE A 150 -11.01 14.92 -12.97
N LYS A 151 -11.30 16.12 -13.48
CA LYS A 151 -10.28 17.10 -13.87
C LYS A 151 -9.89 17.96 -12.67
N LEU A 152 -8.60 18.26 -12.56
CA LEU A 152 -8.05 19.04 -11.45
C LEU A 152 -7.46 20.39 -11.89
N PRO A 153 -7.56 21.42 -11.03
CA PRO A 153 -8.47 21.50 -9.88
C PRO A 153 -9.94 21.44 -10.37
N PRO A 154 -10.90 20.99 -9.53
CA PRO A 154 -12.32 21.20 -9.84
C PRO A 154 -12.51 22.69 -10.12
N THR A 155 -13.18 23.06 -11.21
CA THR A 155 -13.34 24.49 -11.48
C THR A 155 -14.19 25.11 -10.37
N GLN A 156 -13.94 26.37 -9.98
CA GLN A 156 -14.73 27.06 -8.93
C GLN A 156 -16.26 27.08 -9.20
N ASN A 157 -16.70 26.64 -10.38
CA ASN A 157 -18.09 26.53 -10.78
C ASN A 157 -18.70 25.13 -10.56
N ASP A 158 -17.91 24.13 -10.13
CA ASP A 158 -18.38 22.79 -9.81
C ASP A 158 -18.68 22.72 -8.30
N GLU A 159 -19.81 23.30 -7.86
CA GLU A 159 -20.24 23.26 -6.44
C GLU A 159 -20.42 21.81 -5.94
N GLU A 160 -20.74 20.90 -6.87
CA GLU A 160 -20.96 19.47 -6.63
C GLU A 160 -20.13 18.62 -7.61
N ILE A 161 -19.25 17.77 -7.08
CA ILE A 161 -18.43 16.83 -7.86
C ILE A 161 -19.14 15.49 -7.93
N LEU A 162 -19.48 15.06 -9.14
CA LEU A 162 -20.04 13.73 -9.40
C LEU A 162 -18.92 12.70 -9.51
N ILE A 163 -18.97 11.69 -8.64
CA ILE A 163 -18.02 10.58 -8.67
C ILE A 163 -18.73 9.32 -9.16
N PRO A 164 -18.30 8.74 -10.30
CA PRO A 164 -18.93 7.53 -10.81
C PRO A 164 -18.85 6.38 -9.80
N GLY A 165 -20.01 5.95 -9.30
CA GLY A 165 -20.10 4.87 -8.31
C GLY A 165 -20.68 5.35 -6.98
N LEU A 166 -20.51 6.63 -6.62
CA LEU A 166 -21.18 7.21 -5.45
C LEU A 166 -22.60 7.67 -5.80
N SER A 167 -23.56 7.36 -4.92
CA SER A 167 -24.95 7.83 -5.05
C SER A 167 -25.14 9.29 -4.64
N CYS A 168 -24.12 9.95 -4.08
CA CYS A 168 -24.15 11.35 -3.67
C CYS A 168 -23.07 12.17 -4.37
N THR A 169 -23.38 13.45 -4.56
CA THR A 169 -22.39 14.47 -4.92
C THR A 169 -21.49 14.76 -3.72
N ILE A 170 -20.23 15.12 -3.99
CA ILE A 170 -19.29 15.56 -2.96
C ILE A 170 -19.03 17.04 -3.16
N GLU A 171 -19.07 17.84 -2.09
CA GLU A 171 -18.70 19.25 -2.16
C GLU A 171 -17.20 19.40 -2.44
N SER A 172 -16.80 20.47 -3.12
CA SER A 172 -15.37 20.75 -3.35
C SER A 172 -14.54 20.86 -2.07
N SER A 173 -15.16 21.18 -0.93
CA SER A 173 -14.51 21.18 0.40
C SER A 173 -14.26 19.79 0.98
N ASP A 174 -14.99 18.77 0.52
CA ASP A 174 -14.95 17.41 1.05
C ASP A 174 -13.99 16.50 0.27
N VAL A 175 -13.49 16.94 -0.90
CA VAL A 175 -12.44 16.17 -1.61
C VAL A 175 -11.09 16.32 -0.91
N PRO A 176 -10.22 15.29 -0.96
CA PRO A 176 -8.92 15.35 -0.30
C PRO A 176 -8.14 16.60 -0.70
N THR A 177 -7.53 17.31 0.25
CA THR A 177 -6.85 18.59 -0.01
C THR A 177 -5.80 18.53 -1.12
N PHE A 178 -5.18 17.35 -1.32
CA PHE A 178 -4.21 17.13 -2.39
C PHE A 178 -4.81 17.23 -3.81
N VAL A 179 -6.13 17.14 -3.93
CA VAL A 179 -6.90 17.28 -5.17
C VAL A 179 -7.09 18.76 -5.54
N ILE A 180 -7.00 19.68 -4.56
CA ILE A 180 -7.42 21.08 -4.69
C ILE A 180 -6.22 22.04 -4.76
N SER A 181 -5.10 21.74 -4.08
CA SER A 181 -3.96 22.65 -3.95
C SER A 181 -2.87 22.41 -5.01
N PRO A 182 -2.43 23.46 -5.75
CA PRO A 182 -1.27 23.39 -6.65
C PRO A 182 0.03 23.00 -5.93
N GLU A 183 0.20 23.39 -4.67
CA GLU A 183 1.36 23.04 -3.84
C GLU A 183 1.39 21.55 -3.49
N ALA A 184 0.25 20.86 -3.60
CA ALA A 184 0.09 19.44 -3.38
C ALA A 184 0.22 18.57 -4.65
N GLU A 185 0.39 19.16 -5.84
CA GLU A 185 0.40 18.46 -7.14
C GLU A 185 1.35 17.26 -7.15
N ARG A 186 2.54 17.42 -6.56
CA ARG A 186 3.55 16.36 -6.47
C ARG A 186 3.19 15.23 -5.52
N ILE A 187 2.44 15.51 -4.47
CA ILE A 187 1.92 14.48 -3.54
C ILE A 187 0.77 13.75 -4.20
N LEU A 188 -0.12 14.50 -4.87
CA LEU A 188 -1.21 13.96 -5.66
C LEU A 188 -0.70 12.99 -6.74
N GLU A 189 0.39 13.32 -7.45
CA GLU A 189 0.99 12.41 -8.42
C GLU A 189 1.30 11.04 -7.78
N VAL A 190 1.84 11.03 -6.55
CA VAL A 190 2.11 9.78 -5.82
C VAL A 190 0.82 9.06 -5.42
N MET A 191 -0.19 9.78 -4.93
CA MET A 191 -1.51 9.23 -4.56
C MET A 191 -2.23 8.62 -5.76
N VAL A 192 -2.09 9.22 -6.94
CA VAL A 192 -2.70 8.75 -8.19
C VAL A 192 -1.89 7.60 -8.80
N ASN A 193 -0.57 7.61 -8.63
CA ASN A 193 0.32 6.58 -9.18
C ASN A 193 0.16 5.22 -8.49
N GLN A 194 -0.52 5.16 -7.33
CA GLN A 194 -0.82 3.89 -6.65
C GLN A 194 -1.69 2.94 -7.49
N PHE A 195 -2.43 3.47 -8.48
CA PHE A 195 -3.29 2.69 -9.39
C PHE A 195 -2.58 2.25 -10.68
N SER A 196 -1.36 2.72 -10.93
CA SER A 196 -0.66 2.61 -12.23
C SER A 196 -0.36 1.18 -12.69
N ASN A 197 -0.45 0.21 -11.79
CA ASN A 197 -0.09 -1.18 -12.05
C ASN A 197 -1.00 -2.21 -11.36
N LEU A 198 -2.25 -1.84 -11.05
CA LEU A 198 -3.20 -2.79 -10.48
C LEU A 198 -3.61 -3.91 -11.46
N ASP A 199 -3.45 -3.70 -12.76
CA ASP A 199 -3.59 -4.76 -13.77
C ASP A 199 -2.49 -5.83 -13.67
N LYS A 200 -1.40 -5.54 -12.93
CA LYS A 200 -0.26 -6.42 -12.75
C LYS A 200 -0.37 -7.30 -11.50
N VAL A 201 -1.27 -7.03 -10.56
CA VAL A 201 -1.37 -7.78 -9.29
C VAL A 201 -2.33 -8.95 -9.39
N ASP A 202 -2.12 -9.98 -8.57
CA ASP A 202 -3.02 -11.14 -8.49
C ASP A 202 -4.26 -10.81 -7.68
N TRP A 203 -4.09 -10.05 -6.59
CA TRP A 203 -5.15 -9.66 -5.66
C TRP A 203 -5.12 -8.17 -5.31
N VAL A 204 -6.30 -7.59 -5.15
CA VAL A 204 -6.51 -6.31 -4.49
C VAL A 204 -7.22 -6.57 -3.16
N LEU A 205 -6.60 -6.14 -2.08
CA LEU A 205 -7.09 -6.24 -0.71
C LEU A 205 -7.36 -4.82 -0.19
N ILE A 206 -8.49 -4.63 0.48
CA ILE A 206 -8.92 -3.31 0.96
C ILE A 206 -9.27 -3.43 2.42
N ASN A 207 -8.70 -2.56 3.24
CA ASN A 207 -9.00 -2.50 4.66
C ASN A 207 -10.33 -1.78 4.93
N SER A 208 -11.44 -2.40 4.54
CA SER A 208 -12.78 -1.84 4.72
C SER A 208 -13.88 -2.89 4.95
N PHE A 209 -15.10 -2.43 5.22
CA PHE A 209 -16.33 -3.19 5.39
C PHE A 209 -17.18 -3.07 4.12
N TYR A 210 -17.39 -4.18 3.41
CA TYR A 210 -18.08 -4.16 2.12
C TYR A 210 -19.51 -3.63 2.24
N GLU A 211 -20.21 -3.98 3.32
CA GLU A 211 -21.58 -3.53 3.58
C GLU A 211 -21.69 -2.01 3.71
N LEU A 212 -20.62 -1.34 4.15
CA LEU A 212 -20.56 0.11 4.31
C LEU A 212 -20.20 0.81 2.99
N GLU A 213 -19.34 0.20 2.18
CA GLU A 213 -18.68 0.85 1.04
C GLU A 213 -18.99 0.19 -0.32
N LYS A 214 -20.07 -0.60 -0.42
CA LYS A 214 -20.46 -1.33 -1.64
C LYS A 214 -20.47 -0.47 -2.92
N GLU A 215 -20.76 0.81 -2.78
CA GLU A 215 -20.91 1.79 -3.86
C GLU A 215 -19.54 2.30 -4.38
N VAL A 216 -18.51 2.32 -3.53
CA VAL A 216 -17.19 2.92 -3.83
C VAL A 216 -16.09 1.89 -4.15
N THR A 217 -16.46 0.61 -4.32
CA THR A 217 -15.53 -0.48 -4.67
C THR A 217 -15.29 -0.64 -6.17
N TYR A 218 -15.56 0.40 -6.97
CA TYR A 218 -15.60 0.29 -8.43
C TYR A 218 -14.21 0.04 -9.02
N PHE A 219 -13.16 0.72 -8.54
CA PHE A 219 -11.79 0.52 -8.99
C PHE A 219 -11.31 -0.93 -8.80
N CYS A 220 -11.86 -1.63 -7.80
CA CYS A 220 -11.45 -2.97 -7.44
C CYS A 220 -11.90 -4.00 -8.48
N ARG A 221 -12.93 -3.70 -9.27
CA ARG A 221 -13.53 -4.66 -10.24
C ARG A 221 -12.73 -4.81 -11.55
N PHE A 222 -11.65 -4.05 -11.73
CA PHE A 222 -10.87 -4.06 -12.96
C PHE A 222 -9.46 -4.66 -12.74
N GLY A 223 -9.17 -5.77 -13.42
CA GLY A 223 -7.79 -6.21 -13.71
C GLY A 223 -7.20 -7.34 -12.86
N ALA A 224 -7.74 -7.62 -11.67
CA ALA A 224 -7.26 -8.67 -10.78
C ALA A 224 -8.43 -9.50 -10.21
N SER A 225 -8.15 -10.67 -9.62
CA SER A 225 -9.15 -11.33 -8.77
C SER A 225 -9.33 -10.48 -7.52
N SER A 226 -10.33 -9.61 -7.51
CA SER A 226 -10.63 -8.75 -6.36
C SER A 226 -11.13 -9.63 -5.22
N VAL A 227 -10.34 -9.76 -4.17
CA VAL A 227 -10.77 -10.43 -2.94
C VAL A 227 -11.04 -9.36 -1.91
N PHE A 228 -12.32 -9.05 -1.71
CA PHE A 228 -12.75 -8.23 -0.60
C PHE A 228 -12.51 -8.99 0.70
N LEU A 229 -11.43 -8.65 1.38
CA LEU A 229 -11.15 -9.13 2.73
C LEU A 229 -11.61 -8.05 3.69
N THR A 230 -12.83 -8.21 4.23
CA THR A 230 -13.27 -7.41 5.37
C THR A 230 -12.43 -7.78 6.58
N ILE A 231 -11.51 -6.88 6.93
CA ILE A 231 -10.70 -6.99 8.13
C ILE A 231 -11.43 -6.22 9.22
N TYR A 232 -12.19 -6.93 10.05
CA TYR A 232 -12.68 -6.35 11.30
C TYR A 232 -11.47 -5.93 12.14
N ILE A 233 -11.27 -4.64 12.36
CA ILE A 233 -10.43 -4.20 13.46
C ILE A 233 -11.35 -4.22 14.67
N ASP A 234 -11.34 -5.33 15.41
CA ASP A 234 -11.88 -5.30 16.77
C ASP A 234 -10.94 -4.39 17.57
N VAL A 235 -11.40 -3.18 17.86
CA VAL A 235 -10.73 -2.23 18.77
C VAL A 235 -11.02 -2.64 20.20
#